data_AF-A0A965ZKW4-F1
#
_entry.id   AF-A0A965ZKW4-F1
#
_cell.length_a   1.000
_cell.length_b   1.000
_cell.length_c   1.000
_cell.angle_alpha   90.00
_cell.angle_beta   90.00
_cell.angle_gamma   90.00
#
_symmetry.space_group_name_H-M   'P 1'
#
loop_
_entity.id
_entity.type
_entity.pdbx_description
1 polymer ?
#
loop_
_entity_poly.entity_id
_entity_poly.type
_entity_poly.pdbx_seq_one_letter_code
_entity_poly.pdbx_strand_id
1 'polypeptide(L)' 'LGMPTLILPSLQVNMRAGRMPPADDSGQLFLKLPINAFGGADLSDVQS' A
#
# COMPACT_ATOMS: atom_id res chain seq x y z
N LEU A 1 -6.48 18.67 -7.62
CA LEU A 1 -5.16 18.31 -7.06
C LEU A 1 -5.10 16.78 -7.02
N GLY A 2 -4.16 16.16 -7.72
CA GLY A 2 -4.04 14.69 -7.73
C GLY A 2 -3.40 14.16 -6.45
N MET A 3 -3.54 12.87 -6.18
CA MET A 3 -2.81 12.23 -5.08
C MET A 3 -1.30 12.22 -5.37
N PRO A 4 -0.44 12.58 -4.40
CA PRO A 4 1.00 12.43 -4.55
C PRO A 4 1.41 10.96 -4.74
N THR A 5 2.30 10.68 -5.70
CA THR A 5 2.72 9.32 -6.07
C THR A 5 3.21 8.48 -4.89
N LEU A 6 3.85 9.12 -3.89
CA LEU A 6 4.46 8.43 -2.76
C LEU A 6 3.66 8.51 -1.46
N ILE A 7 2.41 9.00 -1.48
CA ILE A 7 1.66 9.19 -0.23
C ILE A 7 1.49 7.87 0.56
N LEU A 8 1.13 6.78 -0.12
CA LEU A 8 0.94 5.47 0.50
C LEU A 8 2.22 4.79 0.99
N PRO A 9 3.31 4.73 0.20
CA PRO A 9 4.56 4.15 0.67
C PRO A 9 5.21 4.99 1.79
N SER A 10 5.18 6.32 1.67
CA SER A 10 5.77 7.21 2.69
C SER A 10 5.05 7.11 4.02
N LEU A 11 3.71 7.04 4.04
CA LEU A 11 2.97 6.86 5.29
C LEU A 11 3.37 5.57 6.02
N GLN A 12 3.49 4.45 5.31
CA GLN A 12 3.85 3.16 5.90
C GLN A 12 5.25 3.15 6.53
N VAL A 13 6.22 3.76 5.87
CA VAL A 13 7.60 3.83 6.37
C VAL A 13 7.73 4.88 7.49
N ASN A 14 7.10 6.04 7.34
CA ASN A 14 7.22 7.14 8.29
C ASN A 14 6.54 6.84 9.62
N MET A 15 5.39 6.14 9.63
CA MET A 15 4.75 5.68 10.87
C MET A 15 5.66 4.72 11.67
N ARG A 16 6.63 4.06 11.02
CA ARG A 16 7.62 3.17 11.65
C ARG A 16 8.92 3.91 11.98
N ALA A 17 8.89 5.25 12.01
CA ALA A 17 10.06 6.10 12.19
C ALA A 17 11.17 5.80 11.17
N GLY A 18 10.80 5.60 9.90
CA GLY A 18 11.75 5.33 8.82
C GLY A 18 12.15 3.86 8.67
N ARG A 19 11.67 2.96 9.53
CA ARG A 19 11.99 1.52 9.43
C ARG A 19 11.14 0.83 8.37
N MET A 20 11.76 -0.04 7.59
CA MET A 20 11.07 -0.88 6.61
C MET A 20 10.14 -1.90 7.30
N PRO A 21 9.10 -2.39 6.59
CA PRO A 21 8.29 -3.52 7.05
C PRO A 21 9.15 -4.80 7.21
N PRO A 22 8.68 -5.80 7.95
CA PRO A 22 9.35 -7.10 8.01
C PRO A 22 9.31 -7.76 6.62
N ALA A 23 10.31 -8.59 6.35
CA ALA A 23 10.31 -9.46 5.18
C ALA A 23 9.24 -10.55 5.33
N ASP A 24 8.74 -11.04 4.20
CA ASP A 24 7.91 -12.23 4.14
C ASP A 24 8.74 -13.52 4.29
N ASP A 25 8.09 -14.68 4.20
CA ASP A 25 8.74 -15.99 4.34
C ASP A 25 9.80 -16.27 3.24
N SER A 26 9.78 -15.51 2.15
CA SER A 26 10.79 -15.57 1.07
C SER A 26 11.97 -14.62 1.29
N GLY A 27 11.94 -13.80 2.35
CA GLY A 27 12.94 -12.79 2.64
C GLY A 27 12.75 -11.48 1.85
N GLN A 28 11.61 -11.31 1.16
CA GLN A 28 11.32 -10.12 0.38
C GLN A 28 10.49 -9.09 1.16
N LEU A 29 10.75 -7.82 0.90
CA LEU A 29 10.07 -6.68 1.52
C LEU A 29 8.93 -6.19 0.62
N PHE A 30 7.73 -6.08 1.19
CA PHE A 30 6.56 -5.59 0.47
C PHE A 30 5.91 -4.41 1.19
N LEU A 31 5.48 -3.42 0.40
CA LEU A 31 4.60 -2.36 0.85
C LEU A 31 3.17 -2.72 0.45
N LYS A 32 2.22 -2.53 1.37
CA LYS A 32 0.82 -2.86 1.13
C LYS A 32 0.16 -1.71 0.39
N LEU A 33 -0.35 -1.96 -0.81
CA LEU A 33 -1.15 -1.01 -1.56
C LEU A 33 -2.61 -1.48 -1.56
N PRO A 34 -3.53 -0.72 -0.95
CA PRO A 34 -4.95 -1.06 -1.03
C PRO A 34 -5.47 -0.74 -2.43
N ILE A 35 -6.18 -1.70 -3.03
CA ILE A 35 -6.85 -1.52 -4.31
C ILE A 35 -8.18 -0.83 -4.07
N ASN A 36 -8.46 0.25 -4.82
CA ASN A 36 -9.70 1.03 -4.83
C ASN A 36 -10.20 1.61 -3.48
N ALA A 37 -9.38 1.63 -2.43
CA ALA A 37 -9.75 2.19 -1.12
C ALA A 37 -9.99 3.72 -1.11
N PHE A 38 -9.61 4.44 -2.16
CA PHE A 38 -9.73 5.90 -2.26
C PHE A 38 -10.69 6.34 -3.37
N GLY A 39 -11.77 5.58 -3.57
CA GLY A 39 -12.80 5.89 -4.58
C GLY A 39 -12.46 5.37 -5.98
N GLY A 40 -11.75 4.23 -6.06
CA GLY A 40 -11.56 3.51 -7.31
C GLY A 40 -12.81 2.70 -7.71
N ALA A 41 -12.72 1.93 -8.80
CA ALA A 41 -13.82 1.12 -9.30
C ALA A 41 -14.37 0.14 -8.24
N ASP A 42 -15.65 -0.21 -8.34
CA ASP A 42 -16.21 -1.29 -7.54
C ASP A 42 -15.47 -2.59 -7.86
N LEU A 43 -15.12 -3.34 -6.81
CA LEU A 43 -14.38 -4.60 -6.90
C LEU A 43 -15.27 -5.83 -6.70
N SER A 44 -16.58 -5.64 -6.55
CA SER A 44 -17.57 -6.75 -6.52
C SER A 44 -17.37 -7.73 -7.67
N ASP A 45 -16.98 -7.22 -8.83
CA ASP A 45 -16.87 -7.96 -10.09
C ASP A 45 -15.52 -8.71 -10.24
N VAL A 46 -14.55 -8.46 -9.35
CA VAL A 46 -13.23 -9.12 -9.38
C VAL A 46 -13.22 -10.42 -8.56
N GLN A 47 -14.20 -10.60 -7.66
CA GLN A 47 -14.29 -11.77 -6.78
C GLN A 47 -15.27 -12.85 -7.29
N SER A 48 -15.88 -12.67 -8.47
CA SER A 48 -16.82 -13.62 -9.08
C SER A 48 -16.13 -14.75 -9.84
#